data_AF-A0A9E0CN01-F1
#
_entry.id   AF-A0A9E0CN01-F1
#
_cell.length_a   1.000
_cell.length_b   1.000
_cell.length_c   1.000
_cell.angle_alpha   90.00
_cell.angle_beta   90.00
_cell.angle_gamma   90.00
#
_symmetry.space_group_name_H-M   'P 1'
#
loop_
_entity.id
_entity.type
_entity.pdbx_description
1 polymer ?
#
loop_
_entity_poly.entity_id
_entity_poly.type
_entity_poly.pdbx_seq_one_letter_code
_entity_poly.pdbx_strand_id
1 'polypeptide(L)'
;MRSGFLKICVLAVCAGLMFLTAGGAFAGGTQSVPYSQCEPEVKSGTDPKTCLGCKTEEVCGKEEEAVKLLTEATEVTFYVMDGSVGTGKQPILGGYDPVENKVLAGDLAREVATAFRGSLRSGNYFAMCFNPHHALMIKTPDHLYEYVLCYDCTQMEIYIDSSYISRIPTIGDPERMNALVVKAGMTLPKDYVEQLEWKKVGDP
;
A
#
# COMPACT_ATOMS: atom_id res chain seq x y z
N MET A 1 12.85 46.41 53.91
CA MET A 1 12.06 45.66 52.91
C MET A 1 11.01 44.83 53.65
N ARG A 2 9.94 44.37 52.99
CA ARG A 2 8.81 43.70 53.68
C ARG A 2 9.12 42.24 54.06
N SER A 3 8.40 41.76 55.08
CA SER A 3 8.49 40.45 55.72
C SER A 3 7.40 39.47 55.25
N GLY A 4 7.65 38.16 55.33
CA GLY A 4 6.62 37.19 55.75
C GLY A 4 6.52 35.84 55.02
N PHE A 5 6.24 34.79 55.81
CA PHE A 5 5.67 33.46 55.50
C PHE A 5 6.59 32.44 54.75
N LEU A 6 6.77 31.14 55.12
CA LEU A 6 6.00 30.07 55.84
C LEU A 6 5.01 29.33 54.92
N LYS A 7 4.93 27.98 54.78
CA LYS A 7 5.46 26.75 55.46
C LYS A 7 6.48 25.98 54.58
N ILE A 8 7.17 24.87 54.92
CA ILE A 8 7.20 23.86 56.02
C ILE A 8 6.30 22.59 55.86
N CYS A 9 6.93 21.44 55.55
CA CYS A 9 6.41 20.03 55.54
C CYS A 9 5.30 19.72 54.50
N VAL A 10 5.00 18.47 54.10
CA VAL A 10 4.99 17.14 54.78
C VAL A 10 5.41 15.98 53.84
N LEU A 11 5.93 14.86 54.37
CA LEU A 11 6.17 13.61 53.63
C LEU A 11 4.87 12.84 53.34
N ALA A 12 4.78 12.17 52.20
CA ALA A 12 3.80 11.09 51.97
C ALA A 12 4.48 9.88 51.31
N VAL A 13 4.21 8.69 51.84
CA VAL A 13 4.67 7.40 51.30
C VAL A 13 3.44 6.58 50.91
N CYS A 14 3.28 6.32 49.61
CA CYS A 14 2.52 5.19 49.07
C CYS A 14 3.42 4.52 48.02
N ALA A 15 3.79 3.24 48.10
CA ALA A 15 2.96 2.04 48.28
C ALA A 15 2.14 1.71 47.02
N GLY A 16 2.78 0.91 46.15
CA GLY A 16 2.27 0.02 45.10
C GLY A 16 0.92 0.25 44.42
N LEU A 17 0.94 0.13 43.09
CA LEU A 17 0.14 -0.90 42.42
C LEU A 17 0.82 -1.38 41.13
N MET A 18 1.01 -2.70 40.96
CA MET A 18 1.32 -3.29 39.67
C MET A 18 0.02 -3.50 38.90
N PHE A 19 -0.24 -2.68 37.89
CA PHE A 19 -1.31 -2.98 36.93
C PHE A 19 -0.77 -3.88 35.82
N LEU A 20 -1.15 -5.16 35.86
CA LEU A 20 -1.18 -5.99 34.66
C LEU A 20 -2.36 -5.49 33.80
N THR A 21 -2.07 -4.80 32.71
CA THR A 21 -3.01 -4.69 31.58
C THR A 21 -2.75 -5.85 30.64
N ALA A 22 -3.68 -6.80 30.60
CA ALA A 22 -3.60 -7.96 29.71
C ALA A 22 -3.56 -7.52 28.23
N GLY A 23 -2.82 -8.26 27.40
CA GLY A 23 -2.73 -7.97 25.98
C GLY A 23 -4.07 -8.14 25.27
N GLY A 24 -4.67 -7.02 24.84
CA GLY A 24 -5.82 -7.03 23.95
C GLY A 24 -5.41 -7.47 22.55
N ALA A 25 -5.58 -8.76 22.25
CA ALA A 25 -5.41 -9.26 20.89
C ALA A 25 -6.54 -8.71 20.00
N PHE A 26 -6.24 -7.65 19.24
CA PHE A 26 -7.14 -7.10 18.24
C PHE A 26 -7.28 -8.09 17.08
N ALA A 27 -8.24 -9.01 17.20
CA ALA A 27 -8.72 -9.84 16.12
C ALA A 27 -9.52 -8.96 15.14
N GLY A 28 -8.81 -8.21 14.30
CA GLY A 28 -9.34 -7.34 13.24
C GLY A 28 -9.97 -8.13 12.10
N GLY A 29 -11.04 -8.87 12.39
CA GLY A 29 -11.81 -9.61 11.40
C GLY A 29 -12.53 -8.63 10.46
N THR A 30 -12.02 -8.48 9.24
CA THR A 30 -12.63 -7.68 8.17
C THR A 30 -14.03 -8.21 7.85
N GLN A 31 -15.07 -7.53 8.33
CA GLN A 31 -16.45 -7.94 8.08
C GLN A 31 -16.83 -7.64 6.61
N SER A 32 -16.76 -8.67 5.78
CA SER A 32 -17.25 -8.60 4.40
C SER A 32 -18.77 -8.41 4.38
N VAL A 33 -19.23 -7.28 3.85
CA VAL A 33 -20.66 -7.01 3.65
C VAL A 33 -21.24 -8.04 2.67
N PRO A 34 -22.39 -8.68 2.97
CA PRO A 34 -23.03 -9.60 2.02
C PRO A 34 -23.35 -8.90 0.70
N TYR A 35 -22.99 -9.53 -0.42
CA TYR A 35 -23.16 -8.94 -1.77
C TYR A 35 -24.60 -8.50 -2.08
N SER A 36 -25.59 -9.19 -1.49
CA SER A 36 -27.02 -8.87 -1.60
C SER A 36 -27.47 -7.61 -0.83
N GLN A 37 -26.59 -6.98 -0.05
CA GLN A 37 -26.85 -5.69 0.62
C GLN A 37 -26.20 -4.51 -0.11
N CYS A 38 -25.47 -4.78 -1.20
CA CYS A 38 -24.90 -3.77 -2.08
C CYS A 38 -25.89 -3.42 -3.18
N GLU A 39 -26.91 -2.59 -2.89
CA GLU A 39 -27.56 -1.87 -3.99
C GLU A 39 -26.57 -0.83 -4.53
N PRO A 40 -26.17 -0.89 -5.82
CA PRO A 40 -25.28 0.10 -6.38
C PRO A 40 -26.07 1.40 -6.60
N GLU A 41 -26.09 2.27 -5.59
CA GLU A 41 -26.57 3.65 -5.69
C GLU A 41 -25.68 4.47 -6.64
N VAL A 42 -25.80 4.21 -7.94
CA VAL A 42 -25.27 5.05 -9.01
C VAL A 42 -26.11 6.33 -9.06
N LYS A 43 -25.88 7.20 -8.07
CA LYS A 43 -26.49 8.53 -7.95
C LYS A 43 -26.00 9.40 -9.10
N SER A 44 -26.78 9.43 -10.17
CA SER A 44 -26.52 10.19 -11.39
C SER A 44 -26.52 11.69 -11.12
N GLY A 45 -25.33 12.29 -11.03
CA GLY A 45 -25.17 13.74 -10.87
C GLY A 45 -23.92 14.20 -10.12
N THR A 46 -23.22 13.32 -9.42
CA THR A 46 -21.94 13.63 -8.76
C THR A 46 -20.77 12.88 -9.39
N ASP A 47 -19.55 13.40 -9.18
CA ASP A 47 -18.27 12.77 -9.55
C ASP A 47 -18.28 11.27 -9.20
N PRO A 48 -17.79 10.37 -10.07
CA PRO A 48 -17.95 8.94 -9.86
C PRO A 48 -17.18 8.50 -8.60
N LYS A 49 -17.95 8.17 -7.54
CA LYS A 49 -17.43 7.52 -6.34
C LYS A 49 -16.49 6.39 -6.76
N THR A 50 -15.24 6.50 -6.35
CA THR A 50 -14.15 5.70 -6.89
C THR A 50 -13.99 4.38 -6.15
N CYS A 51 -14.75 4.19 -5.06
CA CYS A 51 -14.89 2.94 -4.34
C CYS A 51 -15.42 1.82 -5.25
N LEU A 52 -14.55 0.85 -5.58
CA LEU A 52 -14.86 -0.22 -6.52
C LEU A 52 -15.41 -1.44 -5.79
N GLY A 53 -16.74 -1.59 -5.80
CA GLY A 53 -17.47 -2.79 -5.37
C GLY A 53 -18.11 -2.73 -3.98
N CYS A 54 -18.48 -3.91 -3.45
CA CYS A 54 -19.12 -4.08 -2.14
C CYS A 54 -18.18 -3.77 -0.98
N LYS A 55 -18.21 -2.52 -0.49
CA LYS A 55 -17.37 -2.03 0.63
C LYS A 55 -18.23 -1.19 1.58
N THR A 56 -17.81 -1.09 2.85
CA THR A 56 -18.42 -0.16 3.81
C THR A 56 -18.00 1.27 3.49
N GLU A 57 -18.74 2.29 3.97
CA GLU A 57 -18.37 3.70 3.76
C GLU A 57 -16.97 4.02 4.31
N GLU A 58 -16.57 3.38 5.42
CA GLU A 58 -15.21 3.51 5.99
C GLU A 58 -14.13 2.99 5.04
N VAL A 59 -14.32 1.79 4.46
CA VAL A 59 -13.37 1.21 3.50
C VAL A 59 -13.36 2.01 2.19
N CYS A 60 -14.52 2.51 1.74
CA CYS A 60 -14.60 3.41 0.60
C CYS A 60 -13.83 4.71 0.81
N GLY A 61 -13.97 5.37 1.97
CA GLY A 61 -13.25 6.60 2.28
C GLY A 61 -11.72 6.41 2.28
N LYS A 62 -11.24 5.32 2.88
CA LYS A 62 -9.82 4.94 2.88
C LYS A 62 -9.30 4.60 1.48
N GLU A 63 -10.12 3.95 0.65
CA GLU A 63 -9.79 3.65 -0.75
C GLU A 63 -9.71 4.93 -1.60
N GLU A 64 -10.66 5.84 -1.48
CA GLU A 64 -10.68 7.12 -2.22
C GLU A 64 -9.51 8.04 -1.79
N GLU A 65 -9.16 8.07 -0.50
CA GLU A 65 -7.96 8.75 -0.01
C GLU A 65 -6.67 8.14 -0.56
N ALA A 66 -6.51 6.81 -0.47
CA ALA A 66 -5.33 6.13 -0.98
C ALA A 66 -5.15 6.35 -2.50
N VAL A 67 -6.24 6.32 -3.28
CA VAL A 67 -6.19 6.58 -4.73
C VAL A 67 -5.90 8.06 -5.04
N LYS A 68 -6.34 9.00 -4.17
CA LYS A 68 -6.02 10.44 -4.28
C LYS A 68 -4.52 10.71 -4.09
N LEU A 69 -3.87 10.06 -3.11
CA LEU A 69 -2.45 10.24 -2.82
C LEU A 69 -1.52 9.87 -4.00
N LEU A 70 -1.92 8.92 -4.85
CA LEU A 70 -1.22 8.60 -6.11
C LEU A 70 -1.20 9.76 -7.14
N THR A 71 -1.91 10.87 -6.87
CA THR A 71 -1.87 12.10 -7.69
C THR A 71 -1.10 13.25 -7.04
N GLU A 72 -0.95 13.23 -5.72
CA GLU A 72 -0.38 14.33 -4.93
C GLU A 72 1.05 14.03 -4.43
N ALA A 73 1.47 12.76 -4.49
CA ALA A 73 2.80 12.33 -4.10
C ALA A 73 3.92 13.05 -4.89
N THR A 74 4.81 13.71 -4.15
CA THR A 74 6.02 14.36 -4.68
C THR A 74 7.31 13.62 -4.29
N GLU A 75 7.21 12.71 -3.32
CA GLU A 75 8.20 11.71 -2.92
C GLU A 75 7.48 10.36 -2.75
N VAL A 76 8.13 9.27 -3.17
CA VAL A 76 7.64 7.88 -3.05
C VAL A 76 8.82 6.97 -2.76
N THR A 77 8.62 5.84 -2.08
CA THR A 77 9.58 4.73 -2.15
C THR A 77 9.02 3.68 -3.11
N PHE A 78 9.77 3.39 -4.17
CA PHE A 78 9.42 2.41 -5.20
C PHE A 78 10.19 1.12 -4.96
N TYR A 79 9.51 -0.02 -5.04
CA TYR A 79 10.02 -1.34 -4.71
C TYR A 79 9.85 -2.31 -5.88
N VAL A 80 10.85 -3.15 -6.06
CA VAL A 80 10.87 -4.31 -6.96
C VAL A 80 10.89 -5.57 -6.11
N MET A 81 10.02 -6.53 -6.42
CA MET A 81 9.84 -7.79 -5.70
C MET A 81 9.97 -8.94 -6.70
N ASP A 82 10.61 -10.04 -6.31
CA ASP A 82 10.76 -11.24 -7.16
C ASP A 82 9.56 -12.20 -7.05
N GLY A 83 8.58 -11.88 -6.20
CA GLY A 83 7.40 -12.70 -5.96
C GLY A 83 7.57 -13.74 -4.85
N SER A 84 8.73 -13.83 -4.22
CA SER A 84 8.92 -14.64 -3.01
C SER A 84 8.01 -14.14 -1.89
N VAL A 85 7.19 -15.03 -1.35
CA VAL A 85 6.43 -14.78 -0.12
C VAL A 85 7.43 -14.54 1.01
N GLY A 86 7.28 -13.42 1.71
CA GLY A 86 8.32 -12.83 2.53
C GLY A 86 8.72 -13.67 3.74
N THR A 87 10.01 -13.67 4.05
CA THR A 87 10.61 -14.37 5.19
C THR A 87 10.45 -13.61 6.52
N GLY A 88 9.78 -12.45 6.48
CA GLY A 88 9.41 -11.65 7.66
C GLY A 88 10.54 -10.77 8.20
N LYS A 89 11.46 -10.31 7.35
CA LYS A 89 12.77 -9.78 7.80
C LYS A 89 12.94 -8.25 7.83
N GLN A 90 12.13 -7.49 7.10
CA GLN A 90 11.95 -6.01 7.17
C GLN A 90 10.61 -5.72 6.39
N PRO A 91 10.15 -4.47 6.07
CA PRO A 91 8.71 -4.21 5.89
C PRO A 91 8.07 -5.07 4.79
N ILE A 92 7.06 -5.85 5.21
CA ILE A 92 6.46 -6.92 4.43
C ILE A 92 5.34 -6.32 3.58
N LEU A 93 5.70 -5.76 2.43
CA LEU A 93 4.78 -5.10 1.50
C LEU A 93 3.76 -6.11 0.96
N GLY A 94 2.58 -6.16 1.58
CA GLY A 94 1.47 -7.08 1.24
C GLY A 94 1.79 -8.58 1.27
N GLY A 95 2.87 -8.98 1.96
CA GLY A 95 3.29 -10.39 2.07
C GLY A 95 4.56 -10.77 1.32
N TYR A 96 5.25 -9.84 0.65
CA TYR A 96 6.43 -10.12 -0.19
C TYR A 96 7.72 -9.49 0.37
N ASP A 97 8.87 -10.15 0.19
CA ASP A 97 10.18 -9.56 0.47
C ASP A 97 10.67 -8.75 -0.78
N PRO A 98 11.13 -7.50 -0.64
CA PRO A 98 11.63 -6.72 -1.77
C PRO A 98 13.09 -7.03 -2.13
N VAL A 99 13.38 -7.10 -3.43
CA VAL A 99 14.71 -7.32 -4.03
C VAL A 99 15.52 -6.02 -4.02
N GLU A 100 14.90 -4.93 -4.47
CA GLU A 100 15.51 -3.60 -4.51
C GLU A 100 14.43 -2.54 -4.22
N ASN A 101 14.82 -1.43 -3.61
CA ASN A 101 13.96 -0.28 -3.40
C ASN A 101 14.71 1.04 -3.51
N LYS A 102 13.99 2.11 -3.82
CA LYS A 102 14.57 3.45 -3.98
C LYS A 102 13.58 4.54 -3.62
N VAL A 103 14.03 5.52 -2.83
CA VAL A 103 13.30 6.78 -2.65
C VAL A 103 13.44 7.60 -3.93
N LEU A 104 12.31 7.97 -4.53
CA LEU A 104 12.21 8.79 -5.72
C LEU A 104 11.50 10.09 -5.37
N ALA A 105 11.91 11.20 -5.98
CA ALA A 105 11.30 12.51 -5.79
C ALA A 105 11.07 13.23 -7.13
N GLY A 106 10.23 14.27 -7.11
CA GLY A 106 10.00 15.14 -8.26
C GLY A 106 9.23 14.46 -9.39
N ASP A 107 9.64 14.68 -10.65
CA ASP A 107 8.88 14.20 -11.81
C ASP A 107 8.84 12.68 -11.92
N LEU A 108 9.92 11.98 -11.58
CA LEU A 108 9.94 10.51 -11.63
C LEU A 108 9.02 9.89 -10.55
N ALA A 109 8.93 10.50 -9.36
CA ALA A 109 7.98 10.07 -8.33
C ALA A 109 6.52 10.22 -8.81
N ARG A 110 6.19 11.38 -9.41
CA ARG A 110 4.88 11.64 -10.03
C ARG A 110 4.58 10.67 -11.16
N GLU A 111 5.56 10.34 -12.00
CA GLU A 111 5.42 9.43 -13.13
C GLU A 111 5.13 7.98 -12.69
N VAL A 112 5.83 7.51 -11.65
CA VAL A 112 5.58 6.19 -11.03
C VAL A 112 4.20 6.15 -10.36
N ALA A 113 3.87 7.14 -9.53
CA ALA A 113 2.55 7.22 -8.89
C ALA A 113 1.40 7.30 -9.93
N THR A 114 1.61 8.02 -11.03
CA THR A 114 0.70 8.08 -12.18
C THR A 114 0.59 6.72 -12.91
N ALA A 115 1.65 5.91 -12.95
CA ALA A 115 1.60 4.56 -13.53
C ALA A 115 0.83 3.56 -12.63
N PHE A 116 0.98 3.66 -11.31
CA PHE A 116 0.15 2.91 -10.35
C PHE A 116 -1.32 3.30 -10.48
N ARG A 117 -1.67 4.59 -10.40
CA ARG A 117 -3.04 5.07 -10.62
C ARG A 117 -3.58 4.70 -12.01
N GLY A 118 -2.73 4.80 -13.03
CA GLY A 118 -3.06 4.44 -14.41
C GLY A 118 -3.37 2.95 -14.59
N SER A 119 -2.95 2.09 -13.67
CA SER A 119 -3.26 0.66 -13.66
C SER A 119 -4.66 0.36 -13.10
N LEU A 120 -5.32 1.30 -12.40
CA LEU A 120 -6.65 1.12 -11.78
C LEU A 120 -7.83 1.18 -12.78
N ARG A 121 -7.60 0.79 -14.05
CA ARG A 121 -8.61 0.82 -15.11
C ARG A 121 -9.19 -0.59 -15.31
N SER A 122 -10.51 -0.67 -15.45
CA SER A 122 -11.26 -1.92 -15.49
C SER A 122 -11.29 -2.56 -16.89
N GLY A 123 -11.15 -3.89 -16.93
CA GLY A 123 -11.32 -4.72 -18.12
C GLY A 123 -10.44 -5.99 -18.08
N ASN A 124 -10.48 -6.77 -19.15
CA ASN A 124 -10.14 -8.20 -19.11
C ASN A 124 -8.83 -8.53 -19.84
N TYR A 125 -7.68 -8.26 -19.21
CA TYR A 125 -6.38 -8.74 -19.67
C TYR A 125 -5.70 -9.59 -18.59
N PHE A 126 -5.49 -10.87 -18.88
CA PHE A 126 -4.70 -11.78 -18.04
C PHE A 126 -3.25 -11.80 -18.53
N ALA A 127 -2.32 -11.32 -17.71
CA ALA A 127 -0.89 -11.44 -17.95
C ALA A 127 -0.36 -12.64 -17.15
N MET A 128 -0.33 -13.84 -17.74
CA MET A 128 -0.02 -15.07 -16.99
C MET A 128 1.41 -15.06 -16.41
N CYS A 129 1.47 -15.19 -15.08
CA CYS A 129 2.63 -15.41 -14.22
C CYS A 129 3.69 -14.29 -14.15
N PHE A 130 4.08 -13.96 -12.91
CA PHE A 130 5.29 -13.23 -12.46
C PHE A 130 6.45 -13.23 -13.49
N ASN A 131 7.12 -12.11 -13.79
CA ASN A 131 7.61 -11.07 -12.87
C ASN A 131 7.83 -9.72 -13.64
N PRO A 132 8.30 -8.62 -13.02
CA PRO A 132 8.44 -8.34 -11.59
C PRO A 132 7.08 -8.12 -10.92
N HIS A 133 7.06 -8.22 -9.59
CA HIS A 133 6.07 -7.52 -8.78
C HIS A 133 6.57 -6.12 -8.39
N HIS A 134 5.64 -5.17 -8.29
CA HIS A 134 5.95 -3.79 -7.99
C HIS A 134 5.17 -3.33 -6.76
N ALA A 135 5.83 -2.62 -5.85
CA ALA A 135 5.15 -1.91 -4.77
C ALA A 135 5.55 -0.44 -4.73
N LEU A 136 4.60 0.39 -4.31
CA LEU A 136 4.81 1.80 -4.03
C LEU A 136 4.47 2.06 -2.57
N MET A 137 5.26 2.92 -1.91
CA MET A 137 4.99 3.35 -0.54
C MET A 137 4.98 4.88 -0.50
N ILE A 138 3.87 5.43 -0.02
CA ILE A 138 3.66 6.87 0.18
C ILE A 138 3.52 7.08 1.68
N LYS A 139 4.34 7.98 2.24
CA LYS A 139 4.27 8.35 3.66
C LYS A 139 3.67 9.74 3.81
N THR A 140 2.61 9.87 4.58
CA THR A 140 2.06 11.15 5.03
C THR A 140 2.56 11.45 6.45
N PRO A 141 2.20 12.59 7.09
CA PRO A 141 2.52 12.82 8.50
C PRO A 141 1.90 11.80 9.44
N ASP A 142 0.72 11.28 9.09
CA ASP A 142 -0.16 10.51 9.96
C ASP A 142 -0.17 9.00 9.64
N HIS A 143 0.05 8.61 8.38
CA HIS A 143 -0.14 7.25 7.88
C HIS A 143 0.93 6.81 6.86
N LEU A 144 1.12 5.49 6.75
CA LEU A 144 1.89 4.83 5.70
C LEU A 144 0.94 4.10 4.73
N TYR A 145 0.94 4.48 3.45
CA TYR A 145 0.13 3.85 2.40
C TYR A 145 1.03 2.96 1.55
N GLU A 146 0.68 1.68 1.44
CA GLU A 146 1.43 0.67 0.71
C GLU A 146 0.54 0.10 -0.40
N TYR A 147 1.02 0.18 -1.65
CA TYR A 147 0.29 -0.21 -2.85
C TYR A 147 1.05 -1.35 -3.53
N VAL A 148 0.49 -2.56 -3.53
CA VAL A 148 1.13 -3.77 -4.08
C VAL A 148 0.44 -4.16 -5.38
N LEU A 149 1.14 -4.07 -6.50
CA LEU A 149 0.60 -4.28 -7.84
C LEU A 149 1.00 -5.65 -8.39
N CYS A 150 0.01 -6.53 -8.56
CA CYS A 150 0.14 -7.87 -9.10
C CYS A 150 -0.61 -7.97 -10.45
N TYR A 151 0.13 -7.90 -11.56
CA TYR A 151 -0.46 -7.99 -12.90
C TYR A 151 -1.03 -9.37 -13.23
N ASP A 152 -0.43 -10.45 -12.70
CA ASP A 152 -0.92 -11.84 -12.84
C ASP A 152 -2.25 -12.05 -12.11
N CYS A 153 -2.34 -11.55 -10.87
CA CYS A 153 -3.57 -11.51 -10.10
C CYS A 153 -4.62 -10.54 -10.69
N THR A 154 -4.27 -9.72 -11.69
CA THR A 154 -5.08 -8.62 -12.24
C THR A 154 -5.57 -7.62 -11.17
N GLN A 155 -4.75 -7.34 -10.15
CA GLN A 155 -5.16 -6.53 -8.99
C GLN A 155 -4.03 -5.67 -8.41
N MET A 156 -4.41 -4.56 -7.76
CA MET A 156 -3.60 -3.85 -6.78
C MET A 156 -4.21 -3.98 -5.40
N GLU A 157 -3.39 -4.25 -4.39
CA GLU A 157 -3.77 -4.30 -2.99
C GLU A 157 -3.32 -3.03 -2.27
N ILE A 158 -4.17 -2.51 -1.38
CA ILE A 158 -3.93 -1.29 -0.61
C ILE A 158 -3.87 -1.66 0.88
N TYR A 159 -2.79 -1.25 1.52
CA TYR A 159 -2.61 -1.33 2.97
C TYR A 159 -2.39 0.09 3.51
N ILE A 160 -2.91 0.34 4.71
CA ILE A 160 -2.63 1.54 5.50
C ILE A 160 -2.06 1.06 6.83
N ASP A 161 -0.88 1.57 7.20
CA ASP A 161 -0.11 1.15 8.38
C ASP A 161 0.01 -0.39 8.46
N SER A 162 0.37 -0.99 7.32
CA SER A 162 0.47 -2.44 7.07
C SER A 162 -0.80 -3.26 7.35
N SER A 163 -1.95 -2.60 7.56
CA SER A 163 -3.26 -3.23 7.65
C SER A 163 -3.92 -3.26 6.27
N TYR A 164 -4.32 -4.44 5.79
CA TYR A 164 -5.03 -4.58 4.51
C TYR A 164 -6.37 -3.82 4.55
N ILE A 165 -6.56 -2.90 3.61
CA ILE A 165 -7.79 -2.11 3.48
C ILE A 165 -8.66 -2.66 2.35
N SER A 166 -8.07 -2.82 1.17
CA SER A 166 -8.82 -3.23 -0.01
C SER A 166 -7.94 -3.82 -1.12
N ARG A 167 -8.63 -4.37 -2.11
CA ARG A 167 -8.10 -4.84 -3.37
C ARG A 167 -8.92 -4.20 -4.48
N ILE A 168 -8.24 -3.72 -5.52
CA ILE A 168 -8.80 -3.02 -6.68
C ILE A 168 -8.38 -3.78 -7.94
N PRO A 169 -9.30 -4.14 -8.86
CA PRO A 169 -8.94 -4.73 -10.15
C PRO A 169 -8.08 -3.78 -10.98
N THR A 170 -7.03 -4.30 -11.62
CA THR A 170 -6.10 -3.52 -12.44
C THR A 170 -5.80 -4.16 -13.78
N ILE A 171 -5.92 -3.37 -14.86
CA ILE A 171 -5.16 -3.59 -16.09
C ILE A 171 -3.95 -2.66 -16.07
N GLY A 172 -2.76 -3.19 -16.33
CA GLY A 172 -1.64 -2.36 -16.79
C GLY A 172 -0.73 -3.12 -17.73
N ASP A 173 0.21 -2.39 -18.30
CA ASP A 173 1.32 -2.94 -19.06
C ASP A 173 2.53 -3.10 -18.11
N PRO A 174 3.00 -4.33 -17.85
CA PRO A 174 4.19 -4.55 -17.03
C PRO A 174 5.45 -3.98 -17.68
N GLU A 175 5.54 -3.91 -19.01
CA GLU A 175 6.72 -3.36 -19.69
C GLU A 175 6.91 -1.87 -19.37
N ARG A 176 5.82 -1.09 -19.32
CA ARG A 176 5.83 0.29 -18.82
C ARG A 176 6.35 0.41 -17.38
N MET A 177 5.96 -0.48 -16.47
CA MET A 177 6.43 -0.41 -15.08
C MET A 177 7.90 -0.84 -14.97
N ASN A 178 8.33 -1.81 -15.78
CA ASN A 178 9.73 -2.24 -15.90
C ASN A 178 10.63 -1.15 -16.50
N ALA A 179 10.13 -0.41 -17.49
CA ALA A 179 10.80 0.77 -18.02
C ALA A 179 11.00 1.84 -16.93
N LEU A 180 10.06 1.99 -15.98
CA LEU A 180 10.20 2.90 -14.84
C LEU A 180 11.22 2.42 -13.80
N VAL A 181 11.33 1.10 -13.55
CA VAL A 181 12.42 0.50 -12.74
C VAL A 181 13.78 0.84 -13.33
N VAL A 182 13.97 0.58 -14.64
CA VAL A 182 15.23 0.87 -15.33
C VAL A 182 15.51 2.38 -15.37
N LYS A 183 14.48 3.21 -15.60
CA LYS A 183 14.57 4.68 -15.58
C LYS A 183 14.93 5.25 -14.20
N ALA A 184 14.49 4.59 -13.13
CA ALA A 184 14.93 4.90 -11.77
C ALA A 184 16.38 4.50 -11.49
N GLY A 185 17.04 3.76 -12.39
CA GLY A 185 18.35 3.16 -12.15
C GLY A 185 18.29 2.15 -11.02
N MET A 186 17.29 1.26 -11.08
CA MET A 186 17.11 0.07 -10.24
C MET A 186 17.22 -1.18 -11.11
N THR A 187 17.52 -2.32 -10.48
CA THR A 187 17.65 -3.61 -11.14
C THR A 187 16.29 -4.31 -11.24
N LEU A 188 16.04 -5.01 -12.35
CA LEU A 188 14.93 -5.96 -12.47
C LEU A 188 15.35 -7.32 -11.85
N PRO A 189 14.42 -8.15 -11.35
CA PRO A 189 14.73 -9.48 -10.82
C PRO A 189 15.42 -10.36 -11.87
N LYS A 190 16.36 -11.20 -11.42
CA LYS A 190 17.21 -12.02 -12.30
C LYS A 190 16.38 -12.99 -13.16
N ASP A 191 15.36 -13.59 -12.56
CA ASP A 191 14.43 -14.50 -13.24
C ASP A 191 13.60 -13.79 -14.32
N TYR A 192 13.22 -12.52 -14.12
CA TYR A 192 12.57 -11.73 -15.18
C TYR A 192 13.49 -11.53 -16.39
N VAL A 193 14.76 -11.22 -16.14
CA VAL A 193 15.77 -11.07 -17.21
C VAL A 193 15.94 -12.39 -17.96
N GLU A 194 16.01 -13.51 -17.24
CA GLU A 194 16.04 -14.85 -17.85
C GLU A 194 14.78 -15.15 -18.67
N GLN A 195 13.57 -14.85 -18.17
CA GLN A 195 12.32 -15.01 -18.94
C GLN A 195 12.32 -14.20 -20.26
N LEU A 196 12.87 -12.98 -20.24
CA LEU A 196 13.03 -12.16 -21.46
C LEU A 196 14.04 -12.74 -22.45
N GLU A 197 14.98 -13.58 -22.01
CA GLU A 197 15.88 -14.31 -22.90
C GLU A 197 15.21 -15.55 -23.48
N TRP A 198 14.46 -16.32 -22.68
CA TRP A 198 13.63 -17.43 -23.19
C TRP A 198 12.65 -16.98 -24.27
N LYS A 199 11.97 -15.84 -24.09
CA LYS A 199 11.06 -15.25 -25.10
C LYS A 199 11.74 -14.92 -26.43
N LYS A 200 13.05 -14.63 -26.45
CA LYS A 200 13.83 -14.36 -27.69
C LYS A 200 14.29 -15.63 -28.41
N VAL A 201 14.22 -16.79 -27.76
CA VAL A 201 14.68 -18.09 -28.27
C VAL A 201 13.51 -18.99 -28.68
N GLY A 202 12.30 -18.71 -28.19
CA GLY A 202 11.11 -19.56 -28.32
C GLY A 202 10.09 -19.20 -29.40
N ASP A 203 10.39 -18.28 -30.32
CA ASP A 203 9.47 -17.84 -31.39
C ASP A 203 9.99 -18.35 -32.77
N PRO A 204 9.40 -19.43 -33.34
CA PRO A 204 9.93 -20.15 -34.51
C PRO A 204 9.39 -19.70 -35.89
#